data_AF-B2UMW5-F1
#
_entry.id   AF-B2UMW5-F1
#
_cell.length_a   1.000
_cell.length_b   1.000
_cell.length_c   1.000
_cell.angle_alpha   90.00
_cell.angle_beta   90.00
_cell.angle_gamma   90.00
#
_symmetry.space_group_name_H-M   'P 1'
#
loop_
_entity.id
_entity.type
_entity.pdbx_description
1 polymer ?
#
loop_
_entity_poly.entity_id
_entity_poly.type
_entity_poly.pdbx_seq_one_letter_code
_entity_poly.pdbx_strand_id
1 'polypeptide(L)'
;MATTPSPKKLTPFHVRNKDLKKDTATLFIRIHTRKIDVLISTLLQVEVNEWLKATASPRAWLAHQKKNYQLHAKLTQIEGIVKAHMAKIDFDREALDMDVRYISESEKVDAERRAKEEAAAAERKAITKREEAREKARTAIWRRLSTSI
;
A
#
# COMPACT_ATOMS: atom_id res chain seq x y z
N MET A 1 -4.53 -41.37 -14.13
CA MET A 1 -5.13 -40.93 -12.86
C MET A 1 -5.68 -39.53 -13.05
N ALA A 2 -7.00 -39.35 -12.97
CA ALA A 2 -7.63 -38.04 -13.09
C ALA A 2 -7.49 -37.31 -11.74
N THR A 3 -6.63 -36.30 -11.67
CA THR A 3 -6.55 -35.38 -10.52
C THR A 3 -7.88 -34.65 -10.42
N THR A 4 -8.64 -34.93 -9.36
CA THR A 4 -9.83 -34.17 -8.97
C THR A 4 -9.46 -32.69 -8.93
N PRO A 5 -10.16 -31.80 -9.67
CA PRO A 5 -9.85 -30.39 -9.64
C PRO A 5 -10.07 -29.89 -8.21
N SER A 6 -8.99 -29.43 -7.57
CA SER A 6 -9.05 -28.82 -6.24
C SER A 6 -10.08 -27.68 -6.25
N PRO A 7 -10.83 -27.48 -5.14
CA PRO A 7 -11.83 -26.42 -5.06
C PRO A 7 -11.23 -25.09 -5.51
N LYS A 8 -11.89 -24.42 -6.47
CA LYS A 8 -11.45 -23.10 -6.96
C LYS A 8 -11.41 -22.15 -5.76
N LYS A 9 -10.20 -21.83 -5.30
CA LYS A 9 -9.99 -20.83 -4.25
C LYS A 9 -10.40 -19.46 -4.80
N LEU A 10 -11.03 -18.64 -3.97
CA LEU A 10 -11.46 -17.29 -4.35
C LEU A 10 -10.29 -16.34 -4.63
N THR A 11 -9.11 -16.68 -4.12
CA THR A 11 -7.90 -15.90 -4.25
C THR A 11 -6.67 -16.81 -4.26
N PRO A 12 -5.62 -16.48 -5.04
CA PRO A 12 -4.34 -17.18 -4.99
C PRO A 12 -3.51 -16.82 -3.75
N PHE A 13 -3.90 -15.75 -3.03
CA PHE A 13 -3.18 -15.26 -1.85
C PHE A 13 -3.58 -16.03 -0.59
N HIS A 14 -2.60 -16.36 0.24
CA HIS A 14 -2.82 -17.12 1.47
C HIS A 14 -1.89 -16.70 2.60
N VAL A 15 -2.34 -16.92 3.84
CA VAL A 15 -1.51 -16.88 5.04
C VAL A 15 -0.81 -18.24 5.18
N ARG A 16 0.46 -18.25 5.61
CA ARG A 16 1.18 -19.51 5.84
C ARG A 16 0.60 -20.25 7.04
N ASN A 17 0.61 -21.58 7.00
CA ASN A 17 0.08 -22.42 8.10
C ASN A 17 0.66 -22.07 9.47
N LYS A 18 1.97 -21.76 9.54
CA LYS A 18 2.64 -21.37 10.79
C LYS A 18 2.17 -20.02 11.36
N ASP A 19 1.57 -19.18 10.53
CA ASP A 19 1.12 -17.83 10.88
C ASP A 19 -0.41 -17.80 11.14
N LEU A 20 -1.13 -18.93 11.01
CA LEU A 20 -2.59 -18.99 11.22
C LEU A 20 -3.04 -18.73 12.66
N LYS A 21 -2.15 -18.90 13.64
CA LYS A 21 -2.45 -18.65 15.06
C LYS A 21 -2.16 -17.20 15.48
N LYS A 22 -1.70 -16.35 14.55
CA LYS A 22 -1.40 -14.95 14.82
C LYS A 22 -2.62 -14.09 14.54
N ASP A 23 -2.68 -12.93 15.18
CA ASP A 23 -3.74 -11.95 14.91
C ASP A 23 -3.59 -11.36 13.50
N THR A 24 -2.35 -11.02 13.13
CA THR A 24 -2.00 -10.50 11.80
C THR A 24 -0.94 -11.36 11.13
N ALA A 25 -1.03 -11.47 9.79
CA ALA A 25 -0.04 -12.18 9.00
C ALA A 25 0.13 -11.58 7.61
N THR A 26 1.31 -11.80 7.04
CA THR A 26 1.61 -11.43 5.66
C THR A 26 0.97 -12.40 4.67
N LEU A 27 0.45 -11.87 3.57
CA LEU A 27 -0.04 -12.67 2.46
C LEU A 27 1.09 -13.16 1.55
N PHE A 28 0.90 -14.36 1.01
CA PHE A 28 1.84 -14.99 0.09
C PHE A 28 1.11 -15.51 -1.13
N ILE A 29 1.80 -15.54 -2.27
CA ILE A 29 1.36 -16.23 -3.47
C ILE A 29 2.35 -17.34 -3.79
N ARG A 30 1.83 -18.56 -3.97
CA ARG A 30 2.65 -19.70 -4.43
C ARG A 30 2.44 -19.86 -5.92
N ILE A 31 3.52 -19.79 -6.66
CA ILE A 31 3.57 -20.01 -8.09
C ILE A 31 4.11 -21.41 -8.29
N HIS A 32 3.25 -22.30 -8.76
CA HIS A 32 3.60 -23.70 -8.98
C HIS A 32 3.25 -24.10 -10.42
N THR A 33 4.28 -24.31 -11.23
CA THR A 33 4.20 -24.82 -12.60
C THR A 33 5.10 -26.05 -12.73
N ARG A 34 5.13 -26.68 -13.92
CA ARG A 34 6.02 -27.84 -14.16
C ARG A 34 7.51 -27.52 -13.99
N LYS A 35 7.91 -26.25 -14.13
CA LYS A 35 9.32 -25.82 -14.11
C LYS A 35 9.66 -24.89 -12.95
N ILE A 36 8.65 -24.29 -12.30
CA ILE A 36 8.83 -23.20 -11.33
C ILE A 36 8.00 -23.53 -10.10
N ASP A 37 8.65 -23.59 -8.94
CA ASP A 37 7.97 -23.64 -7.63
C ASP A 37 8.57 -22.55 -6.74
N VAL A 38 7.88 -21.42 -6.63
CA VAL A 38 8.33 -20.29 -5.82
C VAL A 38 7.21 -19.75 -4.94
N LEU A 39 7.59 -19.29 -3.76
CA LEU A 39 6.71 -18.62 -2.81
C LEU A 39 7.14 -17.16 -2.70
N ILE A 40 6.26 -16.25 -3.11
CA ILE A 40 6.51 -14.81 -3.12
C ILE A 40 5.75 -14.18 -1.95
N SER A 41 6.43 -13.33 -1.18
CA SER A 41 5.80 -12.55 -0.13
C SER A 41 5.23 -11.26 -0.72
N THR A 42 3.98 -10.94 -0.41
CA THR A 42 3.41 -9.66 -0.84
C THR A 42 3.76 -8.52 0.12
N LEU A 43 4.37 -8.80 1.28
CA LEU A 43 4.58 -7.80 2.36
C LEU A 43 3.29 -7.15 2.91
N LEU A 44 2.12 -7.43 2.35
CA LEU A 44 0.82 -6.93 2.81
C LEU A 44 0.36 -7.74 4.01
N GLN A 45 0.13 -7.07 5.13
CA GLN A 45 -0.39 -7.67 6.36
C GLN A 45 -1.93 -7.59 6.39
N VAL A 46 -2.55 -8.65 6.88
CA VAL A 46 -4.00 -8.74 7.09
C VAL A 46 -4.31 -9.35 8.45
N GLU A 47 -5.47 -9.04 9.02
CA GLU A 47 -6.00 -9.79 10.16
C GLU A 47 -6.36 -11.21 9.69
N VAL A 48 -5.79 -12.22 10.34
CA VAL A 48 -5.91 -13.62 9.90
C VAL A 48 -7.36 -14.08 9.95
N ASN A 49 -8.08 -13.76 11.03
CA ASN A 49 -9.46 -14.18 11.20
C ASN A 49 -10.39 -13.51 10.17
N GLU A 50 -10.24 -12.20 9.94
CA GLU A 50 -10.98 -11.48 8.90
C GLU A 50 -10.70 -12.07 7.51
N TRP A 51 -9.43 -12.34 7.19
CA TRP A 51 -9.04 -12.90 5.90
C TRP A 51 -9.59 -14.32 5.66
N LEU A 52 -9.52 -15.19 6.67
CA LEU A 52 -10.07 -16.55 6.58
C LEU A 52 -11.59 -16.53 6.41
N LYS A 53 -12.29 -15.67 7.15
CA LYS A 53 -13.74 -15.47 6.99
C LYS A 53 -14.10 -14.93 5.61
N ALA A 54 -13.32 -13.98 5.09
CA ALA A 54 -13.53 -13.40 3.77
C ALA A 54 -13.35 -14.44 2.65
N THR A 55 -12.32 -15.27 2.75
CA THR A 55 -12.00 -16.29 1.72
C THR A 55 -12.88 -17.55 1.80
N ALA A 56 -13.70 -17.68 2.84
CA ALA A 56 -14.59 -18.83 3.02
C ALA A 56 -15.81 -18.84 2.09
N SER A 57 -16.26 -17.68 1.59
CA SER A 57 -17.41 -17.62 0.68
C SER A 57 -17.37 -16.43 -0.27
N PRO A 58 -17.96 -16.53 -1.49
CA PRO A 58 -18.00 -15.42 -2.45
C PRO A 58 -18.66 -14.15 -1.88
N ARG A 59 -19.72 -14.32 -1.07
CA ARG A 59 -20.42 -13.18 -0.46
C ARG A 59 -19.54 -12.46 0.56
N ALA A 60 -18.85 -13.20 1.43
CA ALA A 60 -17.92 -12.63 2.41
C ALA A 60 -16.74 -11.96 1.70
N TRP A 61 -16.25 -12.56 0.61
CA TRP A 61 -15.20 -11.98 -0.22
C TRP A 61 -15.59 -10.63 -0.81
N LEU A 62 -16.78 -10.51 -1.40
CA LEU A 62 -17.29 -9.24 -1.95
C LEU A 62 -17.47 -8.17 -0.85
N ALA A 63 -17.96 -8.56 0.33
CA ALA A 63 -18.09 -7.62 1.46
C ALA A 63 -16.70 -7.13 1.93
N HIS A 64 -15.75 -8.05 2.03
CA HIS A 64 -14.36 -7.74 2.38
C HIS A 64 -13.67 -6.86 1.32
N GLN A 65 -13.96 -7.07 0.03
CA GLN A 65 -13.52 -6.21 -1.07
C GLN A 65 -14.02 -4.78 -0.94
N LYS A 66 -15.30 -4.61 -0.63
CA LYS A 66 -15.90 -3.28 -0.43
C LYS A 66 -15.30 -2.56 0.78
N LYS A 67 -15.05 -3.28 1.88
CA LYS A 67 -14.47 -2.72 3.10
C LYS A 67 -12.99 -2.37 2.94
N ASN A 68 -12.22 -3.23 2.27
CA ASN A 68 -10.76 -3.15 2.18
C ASN A 68 -10.28 -2.85 0.74
N TYR A 69 -10.90 -1.85 0.09
CA TYR A 69 -10.68 -1.56 -1.33
C TYR A 69 -9.19 -1.42 -1.72
N GLN A 70 -8.40 -0.66 -0.94
CA GLN A 70 -6.98 -0.43 -1.21
C GLN A 70 -6.16 -1.73 -1.19
N LEU A 71 -6.42 -2.60 -0.21
CA LEU A 71 -5.79 -3.92 -0.13
C LEU A 71 -6.08 -4.74 -1.40
N HIS A 72 -7.34 -4.81 -1.83
CA HIS A 72 -7.71 -5.59 -3.00
C HIS A 72 -7.22 -5.00 -4.32
N ALA A 73 -7.10 -3.68 -4.41
CA ALA A 73 -6.46 -3.02 -5.55
C ALA A 73 -5.00 -3.48 -5.68
N LYS A 74 -4.23 -3.46 -4.59
CA LYS A 74 -2.84 -3.96 -4.56
C LYS A 74 -2.75 -5.45 -4.89
N LEU A 75 -3.61 -6.28 -4.31
CA LEU A 75 -3.64 -7.71 -4.61
C LEU A 75 -3.93 -8.00 -6.08
N THR A 76 -4.83 -7.23 -6.70
CA THR A 76 -5.16 -7.34 -8.13
C THR A 76 -3.94 -6.96 -8.99
N GLN A 77 -3.24 -5.88 -8.64
CA GLN A 77 -2.01 -5.48 -9.32
C GLN A 77 -0.91 -6.54 -9.21
N ILE A 78 -0.70 -7.10 -8.00
CA ILE A 78 0.30 -8.16 -7.78
C ILE A 78 -0.05 -9.40 -8.61
N GLU A 79 -1.32 -9.80 -8.65
CA GLU A 79 -1.75 -10.92 -9.49
C GLU A 79 -1.48 -10.66 -10.98
N GLY A 80 -1.71 -9.43 -11.45
CA GLY A 80 -1.38 -9.01 -12.81
C GLY A 80 0.12 -9.10 -13.13
N ILE A 81 0.98 -8.60 -12.25
CA ILE A 81 2.44 -8.67 -12.40
C ILE A 81 2.92 -10.13 -12.39
N VAL A 82 2.43 -10.95 -11.45
CA VAL A 82 2.78 -12.38 -11.39
C VAL A 82 2.42 -13.08 -12.70
N LYS A 83 1.23 -12.82 -13.26
CA LYS A 83 0.83 -13.36 -14.56
C LYS A 83 1.72 -12.88 -15.70
N ALA A 84 2.10 -11.60 -15.71
CA ALA A 84 2.99 -11.05 -16.72
C ALA A 84 4.40 -11.67 -16.67
N HIS A 85 4.96 -11.88 -15.48
CA HIS A 85 6.25 -12.58 -15.31
C HIS A 85 6.15 -14.07 -15.66
N MET A 86 5.03 -14.73 -15.37
CA MET A 86 4.77 -16.11 -15.77
C MET A 86 4.64 -16.30 -17.28
N ALA A 87 4.28 -15.26 -18.02
CA ALA A 87 4.19 -15.28 -19.47
C ALA A 87 5.56 -15.11 -20.17
N LYS A 88 6.60 -14.69 -19.44
CA LYS A 88 7.96 -14.57 -19.97
C LYS A 88 8.58 -15.95 -20.16
N ILE A 89 9.43 -16.07 -21.19
CA ILE A 89 10.19 -17.30 -21.45
C ILE A 89 11.20 -17.56 -20.32
N ASP A 90 11.90 -16.51 -19.91
CA ASP A 90 12.86 -16.52 -18.82
C ASP A 90 12.22 -15.91 -17.57
N PHE A 91 11.80 -16.78 -16.65
CA PHE A 91 11.26 -16.35 -15.37
C PHE A 91 12.39 -15.83 -14.47
N ASP A 92 12.35 -14.53 -14.17
CA ASP A 92 13.25 -13.90 -13.21
C ASP A 92 12.53 -13.68 -11.89
N ARG A 93 12.94 -14.44 -10.88
CA ARG A 93 12.39 -14.36 -9.53
C ARG A 93 12.72 -13.02 -8.87
N GLU A 94 13.93 -12.51 -9.03
CA GLU A 94 14.38 -11.29 -8.35
C GLU A 94 13.63 -10.08 -8.90
N ALA A 95 13.46 -10.02 -10.22
CA ALA A 95 12.65 -9.01 -10.86
C ALA A 95 11.18 -9.07 -10.37
N LEU A 96 10.61 -10.26 -10.22
CA LEU A 96 9.26 -10.41 -9.67
C LEU A 96 9.17 -9.93 -8.20
N ASP A 97 10.11 -10.36 -7.33
CA ASP A 97 10.13 -9.94 -5.92
C ASP A 97 10.23 -8.41 -5.80
N MET A 98 11.03 -7.76 -6.66
CA MET A 98 11.18 -6.30 -6.71
C MET A 98 9.89 -5.59 -7.14
N ASP A 99 9.23 -6.07 -8.19
CA ASP A 99 7.97 -5.51 -8.68
C ASP A 99 6.82 -5.67 -7.65
N VAL A 100 6.73 -6.84 -6.99
CA VAL A 100 5.75 -7.07 -5.92
C VAL A 100 6.01 -6.14 -4.73
N ARG A 101 7.27 -5.93 -4.37
CA ARG A 101 7.65 -5.01 -3.29
C ARG A 101 7.22 -3.57 -3.59
N TYR A 102 7.43 -3.11 -4.82
CA TYR A 102 7.06 -1.75 -5.25
C TYR A 102 5.55 -1.48 -5.08
N ILE A 103 4.68 -2.43 -5.47
CA ILE A 103 3.22 -2.29 -5.26
C ILE A 103 2.89 -2.14 -3.77
N SER A 104 3.60 -2.89 -2.94
CA SER A 104 3.26 -3.08 -1.54
C SER A 104 3.66 -1.89 -0.68
N GLU A 105 4.79 -1.24 -1.01
CA GLU A 105 5.35 -0.08 -0.30
C GLU A 105 4.84 1.29 -0.82
N SER A 106 4.08 1.32 -1.93
CA SER A 106 3.60 2.54 -2.59
C SER A 106 2.90 3.55 -1.67
N GLU A 107 2.05 3.09 -0.74
CA GLU A 107 1.35 3.98 0.21
C GLU A 107 2.28 4.65 1.23
N LYS A 108 3.37 3.99 1.66
CA LYS A 108 4.36 4.64 2.54
C LYS A 108 5.10 5.73 1.79
N VAL A 109 5.47 5.45 0.54
CA VAL A 109 6.16 6.40 -0.35
C VAL A 109 5.27 7.62 -0.66
N ASP A 110 3.97 7.41 -0.91
CA ASP A 110 3.04 8.50 -1.19
C ASP A 110 2.57 9.25 0.06
N ALA A 111 2.51 8.60 1.23
CA ALA A 111 2.24 9.26 2.51
C ALA A 111 3.43 10.13 2.96
N GLU A 112 4.66 9.66 2.77
CA GLU A 112 5.87 10.42 3.09
C GLU A 112 6.02 11.64 2.17
N ARG A 113 5.70 11.49 0.87
CA ARG A 113 5.65 12.62 -0.07
C ARG A 113 4.62 13.67 0.36
N ARG A 114 3.40 13.25 0.70
CA ARG A 114 2.34 14.15 1.18
C ARG A 114 2.71 14.86 2.48
N ALA A 115 3.29 14.13 3.45
CA ALA A 115 3.75 14.73 4.70
C ALA A 115 4.85 15.78 4.47
N LYS A 116 5.77 15.52 3.55
CA LYS A 116 6.85 16.46 3.20
C LYS A 116 6.32 17.70 2.48
N GLU A 117 5.37 17.55 1.58
CA GLU A 117 4.71 18.67 0.89
C GLU A 117 3.86 19.53 1.84
N GLU A 118 3.14 18.89 2.77
CA GLU A 118 2.35 19.60 3.78
C GLU A 118 3.24 20.38 4.77
N ALA A 119 4.35 19.79 5.21
CA ALA A 119 5.34 20.48 6.03
C ALA A 119 5.96 21.69 5.30
N ALA A 120 6.33 21.53 4.03
CA ALA A 120 6.88 22.63 3.22
C ALA A 120 5.84 23.74 2.97
N ALA A 121 4.57 23.39 2.79
CA ALA A 121 3.49 24.37 2.63
C ALA A 121 3.19 25.11 3.94
N ALA A 122 3.24 24.42 5.08
CA ALA A 122 3.09 25.02 6.41
C ALA A 122 4.23 26.00 6.73
N GLU A 123 5.47 25.63 6.39
CA GLU A 123 6.65 26.48 6.57
C GLU A 123 6.55 27.76 5.73
N ARG A 124 6.16 27.65 4.44
CA ARG A 124 5.93 28.81 3.57
C ARG A 124 4.87 29.76 4.15
N LYS A 125 3.73 29.21 4.61
CA LYS A 125 2.67 30.00 5.25
C LYS A 125 3.14 30.69 6.54
N ALA A 126 3.97 30.01 7.34
CA ALA A 126 4.51 30.58 8.58
C ALA A 126 5.48 31.73 8.31
N ILE A 127 6.32 31.62 7.27
CA ILE A 127 7.24 32.68 6.85
C ILE A 127 6.44 33.91 6.39
N THR A 128 5.48 33.74 5.49
CA THR A 128 4.64 34.86 4.99
C THR A 128 3.93 35.57 6.14
N LYS A 129 3.32 34.83 7.07
CA LYS A 129 2.62 35.43 8.22
C LYS A 129 3.56 36.20 9.14
N ARG A 130 4.81 35.74 9.29
CA ARG A 130 5.84 36.41 10.11
C ARG A 130 6.35 37.69 9.44
N GLU A 131 6.50 37.70 8.12
CA GLU A 131 6.90 38.89 7.38
C GLU A 131 5.80 39.95 7.35
N GLU A 132 4.55 39.57 7.10
CA GLU A 132 3.40 40.48 7.17
C GLU A 132 3.25 41.12 8.56
N ALA A 133 3.47 40.35 9.63
CA ALA A 133 3.43 40.86 11.00
C ALA A 133 4.57 41.87 11.25
N ARG A 134 5.77 41.61 10.73
CA ARG A 134 6.92 42.54 10.83
C ARG A 134 6.67 43.82 10.04
N GLU A 135 6.10 43.73 8.86
CA GLU A 135 5.80 44.91 8.03
C GLU A 135 4.69 45.77 8.65
N LYS A 136 3.63 45.14 9.18
CA LYS A 136 2.59 45.84 9.96
C LYS A 136 3.15 46.53 11.20
N ALA A 137 4.07 45.89 11.91
CA ALA A 137 4.73 46.51 13.06
C ALA A 137 5.60 47.72 12.64
N ARG A 138 6.37 47.59 11.55
CA ARG A 138 7.19 48.68 11.01
C ARG A 138 6.35 49.89 10.57
N THR A 139 5.26 49.63 9.84
CA THR A 139 4.36 50.69 9.37
C THR A 139 3.61 51.35 10.53
N ALA A 140 3.22 50.61 11.57
CA ALA A 140 2.61 51.18 12.77
C ALA A 140 3.57 52.09 13.54
N ILE A 141 4.84 51.68 13.70
CA ILE A 141 5.88 52.50 14.33
C ILE A 141 6.12 53.78 13.52
N TRP A 142 6.26 53.65 12.20
CA TRP A 142 6.47 54.79 11.31
C TRP A 142 5.30 55.78 11.39
N ARG A 143 4.05 55.30 11.30
CA ARG A 143 2.85 56.14 11.46
C ARG A 143 2.83 56.87 12.80
N ARG A 144 3.14 56.20 13.91
CA ARG A 144 3.16 56.82 15.24
C ARG A 144 4.18 57.94 15.35
N LEU A 145 5.35 57.78 14.74
CA LEU A 145 6.40 58.81 14.69
C LEU A 145 6.01 59.99 13.78
N SER A 146 5.36 59.73 12.64
CA SER A 146 4.92 60.78 11.71
C SER A 146 3.72 61.61 12.21
N THR A 147 2.97 61.13 13.21
CA THR A 147 1.81 61.85 13.77
C THR A 147 2.18 62.68 15.02
N SER A 148 3.46 62.66 15.45
CA SER A 148 3.95 63.36 16.65
C SER A 148 4.78 64.62 16.33
N ILE A 149 4.70 65.13 15.09
CA ILE A 149 5.26 66.40 14.62
C ILE A 149 4.08 67.27 14.16
#